data_AF-A0A7V4BTG6-F1
#
_entry.id   AF-A0A7V4BTG6-F1
#
_cell.length_a   1.000
_cell.length_b   1.000
_cell.length_c   1.000
_cell.angle_alpha   90.00
_cell.angle_beta   90.00
_cell.angle_gamma   90.00
#
_symmetry.space_group_name_H-M   'P 1'
#
loop_
_entity.id
_entity.type
_entity.pdbx_description
1 polymer ?
#
loop_
_entity_poly.entity_id
_entity_poly.type
_entity_poly.pdbx_seq_one_letter_code
_entity_poly.pdbx_strand_id
1 'polypeptide(L)'
;MNISLSAQVTYEALNSGNWNNASTWVGGNIPPTSNSSNGVLILMQGSDKNISLNGSIYIDNGNEYSFMLNSGTLSIYGDVEIIGPCNLTTQGSGKLKIFGNLTLSGATVTCSQLIEVFGNVNITGTGSVNVNGGPFIVHGNYTSSSQTQIIPDAVFAVAGNFEGQLVSYNGNGNLYVGSGNYNLLPPVPPQAVCTPGYSGPNTSSQCPIGDFVDLANREPAIYSTYFGNTSLILYQLSYNINCNTATLNLSGSTSGITYEVYRNGVYNGQSQTGTGAALTFTVNTNGNYTIRATNGTIWRFMSGVAVISLGTLPSIVAVTHGERCGPGTVSLSATATPPSANLYWYTQLSGGTSVGSGSNFTTPSLTNTTHYYVEAQTPPNCVSPRQQVTATIHEIPAVNPITHD
;
A
#
# COMPACT_ATOMS: atom_id res chain seq x y z
N MET A 1 -3.44 -7.00 33.09
CA MET A 1 -2.01 -6.67 32.98
C MET A 1 -1.90 -5.44 32.12
N ASN A 2 -1.63 -4.29 32.74
CA ASN A 2 -1.57 -2.98 32.09
C ASN A 2 -0.32 -2.89 31.21
N ILE A 3 -0.50 -2.61 29.91
CA ILE A 3 0.54 -2.00 29.09
C ILE A 3 -0.06 -0.69 28.57
N SER A 4 0.30 0.38 29.27
CA SER A 4 0.15 1.77 28.84
C SER A 4 1.22 2.07 27.80
N LEU A 5 0.82 2.49 26.60
CA LEU A 5 1.69 3.18 25.63
C LEU A 5 0.87 4.28 24.95
N SER A 6 0.91 5.46 25.57
CA SER A 6 0.32 6.72 25.13
C SER A 6 0.94 7.22 23.82
N ALA A 7 0.11 7.49 22.81
CA ALA A 7 0.41 8.53 21.84
C ALA A 7 -0.77 9.50 21.84
N GLN A 8 -0.50 10.76 22.13
CA GLN A 8 -1.48 11.84 22.05
C GLN A 8 -1.40 12.41 20.63
N VAL A 9 -2.52 12.37 19.90
CA VAL A 9 -2.74 13.25 18.75
C VAL A 9 -3.61 14.37 19.29
N THR A 10 -2.99 15.51 19.61
CA THR A 10 -3.74 16.70 20.02
C THR A 10 -3.98 17.52 18.76
N TYR A 11 -5.23 17.67 18.36
CA TYR A 11 -5.65 18.63 17.34
C TYR A 11 -6.42 19.74 18.05
N GLU A 12 -6.10 20.99 17.76
CA GLU A 12 -6.82 22.14 18.29
C GLU A 12 -7.68 22.74 17.15
N ALA A 13 -9.01 22.71 17.34
CA ALA A 13 -9.95 23.50 16.56
C ALA A 13 -10.82 24.26 17.57
N LEU A 14 -10.43 25.48 17.93
CA LEU A 14 -11.15 26.25 18.95
C LEU A 14 -12.41 26.90 18.39
N ASN A 15 -13.55 26.49 18.94
CA ASN A 15 -14.43 27.42 19.65
C ASN A 15 -15.05 26.72 20.87
N SER A 16 -14.89 27.34 22.05
CA SER A 16 -15.48 26.98 23.35
C SER A 16 -14.94 25.74 24.10
N GLY A 17 -13.78 25.91 24.76
CA GLY A 17 -13.65 25.60 26.20
C GLY A 17 -14.00 24.21 26.76
N ASN A 18 -14.13 23.15 25.97
CA ASN A 18 -14.27 21.78 26.47
C ASN A 18 -13.33 20.83 25.72
N TRP A 19 -12.31 20.40 26.46
CA TRP A 19 -11.27 19.48 26.06
C TRP A 19 -11.85 18.07 25.93
N ASN A 20 -11.68 17.43 24.78
CA ASN A 20 -11.57 15.98 24.76
C ASN A 20 -10.14 15.66 24.36
N ASN A 21 -9.35 15.19 25.33
CA ASN A 21 -8.18 14.36 25.03
C ASN A 21 -8.69 13.19 24.17
N ALA A 22 -8.53 13.26 22.85
CA ALA A 22 -8.82 12.14 21.99
C ALA A 22 -7.72 11.09 22.20
N SER A 23 -7.87 10.30 23.26
CA SER A 23 -6.99 9.17 23.57
C SER A 23 -7.14 8.00 22.59
N THR A 24 -8.07 8.07 21.62
CA THR A 24 -8.21 7.05 20.58
C THR A 24 -8.90 7.63 19.34
N TRP A 25 -8.14 8.21 18.40
CA TRP A 25 -8.63 8.25 17.03
C TRP A 25 -8.15 6.98 16.31
N VAL A 26 -9.09 6.13 15.95
CA VAL A 26 -8.86 4.78 15.40
C VAL A 26 -9.28 4.75 13.92
N GLY A 27 -8.84 5.75 13.15
CA GLY A 27 -9.22 5.89 11.74
C GLY A 27 -10.63 6.47 11.51
N GLY A 28 -10.82 7.06 10.33
CA GLY A 28 -12.05 7.72 9.87
C GLY A 28 -11.77 8.89 8.92
N ASN A 29 -12.80 9.56 8.41
CA ASN A 29 -12.65 10.89 7.78
C ASN A 29 -12.84 11.95 8.86
N ILE A 30 -11.92 12.92 8.95
CA ILE A 30 -12.17 14.15 9.69
C ILE A 30 -12.88 15.09 8.70
N PRO A 31 -14.14 15.52 8.95
CA PRO A 31 -14.77 16.50 8.06
C PRO A 31 -13.96 17.80 8.09
N PRO A 32 -13.79 18.50 6.94
CA PRO A 32 -13.07 19.76 6.91
C PRO A 32 -13.80 20.75 7.83
N THR A 33 -13.19 21.10 8.96
CA THR A 33 -13.71 22.14 9.83
C THR A 33 -13.48 23.48 9.13
N SER A 34 -14.54 24.02 8.56
CA SER A 34 -14.54 25.38 8.05
C SER A 34 -14.63 26.37 9.21
N ASN A 35 -13.73 27.36 9.17
CA ASN A 35 -13.83 28.65 9.85
C ASN A 35 -13.51 28.64 11.36
N SER A 36 -12.25 28.42 11.74
CA SER A 36 -11.74 28.98 13.00
C SER A 36 -10.81 30.15 12.70
N SER A 37 -11.12 31.32 13.25
CA SER A 37 -10.25 32.51 13.28
C SER A 37 -8.97 32.30 14.13
N ASN A 38 -8.82 31.11 14.69
CA ASN A 38 -7.69 30.64 15.47
C ASN A 38 -7.15 29.43 14.72
N GLY A 39 -5.88 29.49 14.29
CA GLY A 39 -5.27 28.50 13.40
C GLY A 39 -5.46 27.03 13.84
N VAL A 40 -5.34 26.13 12.87
CA VAL A 40 -5.35 24.68 13.10
C VAL A 40 -3.92 24.24 13.41
N LEU A 41 -3.66 23.70 14.60
CA LEU A 41 -2.38 23.06 14.91
C LEU A 41 -2.52 21.53 14.84
N ILE A 42 -1.82 20.91 13.88
CA ILE A 42 -1.61 19.46 13.87
C ILE A 42 -0.23 19.18 14.48
N LEU A 43 -0.24 18.68 15.71
CA LEU A 43 0.95 18.30 16.46
C LEU A 43 1.09 16.78 16.52
N MET A 44 2.17 16.24 15.95
CA MET A 44 2.53 14.83 16.13
C MET A 44 3.80 14.74 16.98
N GLN A 45 3.65 14.26 18.21
CA GLN A 45 4.74 14.05 19.17
C GLN A 45 4.61 12.67 19.85
N GLY A 46 5.75 12.05 20.17
CA GLY A 46 5.80 10.78 20.90
C GLY A 46 6.34 9.62 20.05
N SER A 47 5.75 8.43 20.19
CA SER A 47 6.17 7.23 19.45
C SER A 47 5.93 7.38 17.94
N ASP A 48 6.85 6.87 17.12
CA ASP A 48 6.69 6.83 15.66
C ASP A 48 5.41 6.09 15.23
N LYS A 49 4.40 6.86 14.83
CA LYS A 49 3.12 6.34 14.33
C LYS A 49 2.82 6.88 12.93
N ASN A 50 2.10 6.09 12.14
CA ASN A 50 1.61 6.51 10.84
C ASN A 50 0.14 6.89 10.95
N ILE A 51 -0.20 8.11 10.55
CA ILE A 51 -1.56 8.65 10.52
C ILE A 51 -1.91 8.93 9.06
N SER A 52 -3.12 8.56 8.66
CA SER A 52 -3.66 8.87 7.33
C SER A 52 -4.95 9.67 7.46
N LEU A 53 -5.05 10.79 6.75
CA LEU A 53 -6.23 11.64 6.64
C LEU A 53 -6.76 11.56 5.21
N ASN A 54 -8.06 11.36 5.04
CA ASN A 54 -8.71 11.40 3.73
C ASN A 54 -9.52 12.69 3.59
N GLY A 55 -9.28 13.43 2.50
CA GLY A 55 -9.92 14.72 2.24
C GLY A 55 -8.93 15.88 2.25
N SER A 56 -9.34 16.98 1.60
CA SER A 56 -8.55 18.21 1.55
C SER A 56 -8.59 18.97 2.88
N ILE A 57 -7.50 19.66 3.19
CA ILE A 57 -7.34 20.52 4.36
C ILE A 57 -7.26 21.96 3.90
N TYR A 58 -8.08 22.83 4.50
CA TYR A 58 -8.07 24.27 4.24
C TYR A 58 -7.90 25.02 5.56
N ILE A 59 -6.88 25.86 5.64
CA ILE A 59 -6.56 26.69 6.81
C ILE A 59 -6.51 28.14 6.35
N ASP A 60 -7.34 29.00 6.94
CA ASP A 60 -7.34 30.44 6.70
C ASP A 60 -6.96 31.18 8.00
N ASN A 61 -6.14 32.23 7.89
CA ASN A 61 -5.63 33.04 8.99
C ASN A 61 -4.98 32.25 10.15
N GLY A 62 -4.17 31.23 9.83
CA GLY A 62 -3.50 30.46 10.88
C GLY A 62 -2.39 31.26 11.60
N ASN A 63 -2.24 31.02 12.90
CA ASN A 63 -1.22 31.63 13.75
C ASN A 63 -0.11 30.61 14.08
N GLU A 64 1.14 31.06 13.91
CA GLU A 64 2.42 30.47 14.35
C GLU A 64 2.78 29.06 13.83
N TYR A 65 1.89 28.06 13.83
CA TYR A 65 2.18 26.69 13.38
C TYR A 65 0.94 25.94 12.90
N SER A 66 0.86 25.64 11.60
CA SER A 66 -0.25 24.83 11.07
C SER A 66 0.02 23.32 11.14
N PHE A 67 1.28 22.94 10.96
CA PHE A 67 1.73 21.56 11.09
C PHE A 67 3.08 21.53 11.79
N MET A 68 3.17 20.81 12.90
CA MET A 68 4.42 20.49 13.58
C MET A 68 4.51 18.98 13.78
N LEU A 69 5.33 18.33 12.97
CA LEU A 69 5.52 16.88 13.01
C LEU A 69 6.90 16.58 13.60
N ASN A 70 6.94 16.11 14.85
CA ASN A 70 8.19 15.77 15.54
C ASN A 70 8.49 14.27 15.49
N SER A 71 7.48 13.43 15.23
CA SER A 71 7.61 11.97 15.18
C SER A 71 6.59 11.34 14.23
N GLY A 72 6.90 10.16 13.69
CA GLY A 72 5.97 9.40 12.85
C GLY A 72 5.75 9.96 11.43
N THR A 73 4.69 9.52 10.75
CA THR A 73 4.33 9.98 9.40
C THR A 73 2.89 10.43 9.34
N LEU A 74 2.63 11.62 8.80
CA LEU A 74 1.30 12.07 8.41
C LEU A 74 1.12 11.92 6.90
N SER A 75 0.10 11.19 6.47
CA SER A 75 -0.32 11.07 5.07
C SER A 75 -1.67 11.76 4.87
N ILE A 76 -1.79 12.64 3.89
CA ILE A 76 -3.03 13.34 3.55
C ILE A 76 -3.44 12.96 2.13
N TYR A 77 -4.66 12.46 1.95
CA TYR A 77 -5.23 12.11 0.65
C TYR A 77 -6.22 13.18 0.20
N GLY A 78 -5.69 14.30 -0.26
CA GLY A 78 -6.41 15.50 -0.65
C GLY A 78 -5.47 16.70 -0.78
N ASP A 79 -6.01 17.82 -1.25
CA ASP A 79 -5.27 19.07 -1.35
C ASP A 79 -5.05 19.70 0.03
N VAL A 80 -3.95 20.43 0.22
CA VAL A 80 -3.67 21.20 1.42
C VAL A 80 -3.53 22.65 1.03
N GLU A 81 -4.37 23.51 1.59
CA GLU A 81 -4.31 24.95 1.38
C GLU A 81 -4.17 25.67 2.73
N ILE A 82 -3.18 26.56 2.83
CA ILE A 82 -2.89 27.33 4.03
C ILE A 82 -2.69 28.79 3.66
N ILE A 83 -3.50 29.66 4.25
CA ILE A 83 -3.47 31.11 4.06
C ILE A 83 -3.11 31.79 5.38
N GLY A 84 -2.11 32.69 5.34
CA GLY A 84 -1.58 33.39 6.51
C GLY A 84 -0.13 32.98 6.85
N PRO A 85 0.49 33.58 7.88
CA PRO A 85 1.90 33.41 8.25
C PRO A 85 2.23 32.06 8.92
N CYS A 86 1.58 30.99 8.47
CA CYS A 86 1.63 29.68 9.07
C CYS A 86 2.95 28.95 8.79
N ASN A 87 3.39 28.10 9.72
CA ASN A 87 4.57 27.27 9.52
C ASN A 87 4.20 25.79 9.27
N LEU A 88 4.83 25.18 8.26
CA LEU A 88 4.86 23.75 7.99
C LEU A 88 6.22 23.20 8.43
N THR A 89 6.27 22.48 9.54
CA THR A 89 7.53 22.02 10.13
C THR A 89 7.59 20.51 10.31
N THR A 90 8.62 19.88 9.75
CA THR A 90 8.98 18.48 10.01
C THR A 90 10.33 18.40 10.72
N GLN A 91 10.39 17.67 11.83
CA GLN A 91 11.58 17.49 12.64
C GLN A 91 11.60 16.16 13.40
N GLY A 92 12.71 15.85 14.05
CA GLY A 92 12.91 14.56 14.74
C GLY A 92 12.81 13.40 13.73
N SER A 93 11.78 12.56 13.86
CA SER A 93 11.44 11.50 12.90
C SER A 93 10.13 11.80 12.12
N GLY A 94 9.52 12.96 12.35
CA GLY A 94 8.25 13.38 11.78
C GLY A 94 8.31 13.63 10.28
N LYS A 95 7.44 12.98 9.50
CA LYS A 95 7.39 13.07 8.04
C LYS A 95 6.00 13.47 7.56
N LEU A 96 5.93 14.20 6.44
CA LEU A 96 4.68 14.58 5.80
C LEU A 96 4.60 14.05 4.37
N LYS A 97 3.45 13.48 4.02
CA LYS A 97 3.10 13.09 2.66
C LYS A 97 1.74 13.67 2.27
N ILE A 98 1.67 14.35 1.15
CA ILE A 98 0.43 14.94 0.60
C ILE A 98 0.17 14.30 -0.75
N PHE A 99 -0.93 13.57 -0.86
CA PHE A 99 -1.45 12.98 -2.09
C PHE A 99 -2.49 13.92 -2.72
N GLY A 100 -2.02 15.09 -3.14
CA GLY A 100 -2.78 16.22 -3.64
C GLY A 100 -1.87 17.42 -3.85
N ASN A 101 -2.44 18.59 -4.12
CA ASN A 101 -1.70 19.84 -4.26
C ASN A 101 -1.43 20.48 -2.90
N LEU A 102 -0.36 21.26 -2.81
CA LEU A 102 -0.03 22.08 -1.65
C LEU A 102 -0.03 23.56 -2.07
N THR A 103 -0.95 24.34 -1.51
CA THR A 103 -1.05 25.78 -1.73
C THR A 103 -0.75 26.51 -0.42
N LEU A 104 0.22 27.42 -0.46
CA LEU A 104 0.64 28.21 0.70
C LEU A 104 0.59 29.70 0.34
N SER A 105 0.07 30.55 1.23
CA SER A 105 0.04 32.01 1.04
C SER A 105 0.54 32.72 2.29
N GLY A 106 1.75 33.28 2.21
CA GLY A 106 2.43 33.94 3.34
C GLY A 106 3.08 32.99 4.35
N ALA A 107 3.02 31.68 4.11
CA ALA A 107 3.50 30.64 5.01
C ALA A 107 4.99 30.30 4.82
N THR A 108 5.62 29.75 5.86
CA THR A 108 6.99 29.24 5.82
C THR A 108 7.03 27.71 5.94
N VAL A 109 7.81 27.06 5.08
CA VAL A 109 8.10 25.62 5.15
C VAL A 109 9.47 25.43 5.77
N THR A 110 9.59 24.59 6.80
CA THR A 110 10.86 24.19 7.39
C THR A 110 10.93 22.68 7.47
N CYS A 111 11.82 22.05 6.71
CA CYS A 111 11.92 20.59 6.67
C CYS A 111 13.30 20.11 7.09
N SER A 112 13.37 19.54 8.29
CA SER A 112 14.51 18.73 8.72
C SER A 112 14.28 17.23 8.57
N GLN A 113 13.07 16.85 8.15
CA GLN A 113 12.67 15.51 7.74
C GLN A 113 11.78 15.58 6.49
N LEU A 114 11.50 14.42 5.87
CA LEU A 114 10.81 14.33 4.58
C LEU A 114 9.47 15.10 4.56
N ILE A 115 9.34 15.99 3.57
CA ILE A 115 8.05 16.46 3.05
C ILE A 115 7.94 16.02 1.60
N GLU A 116 6.87 15.31 1.26
CA GLU A 116 6.63 14.77 -0.08
C GLU A 116 5.23 15.15 -0.59
N VAL A 117 5.16 15.77 -1.76
CA VAL A 117 3.91 16.24 -2.38
C VAL A 117 3.72 15.54 -3.72
N PHE A 118 2.70 14.70 -3.81
CA PHE A 118 2.28 13.99 -5.02
C PHE A 118 1.30 14.82 -5.85
N GLY A 119 1.64 16.08 -6.10
CA GLY A 119 0.84 17.07 -6.81
C GLY A 119 1.64 18.35 -7.03
N ASN A 120 0.96 19.44 -7.37
CA ASN A 120 1.62 20.74 -7.54
C ASN A 120 1.84 21.44 -6.20
N VAL A 121 2.90 22.23 -6.11
CA VAL A 121 3.17 23.13 -4.98
C VAL A 121 3.10 24.57 -5.49
N ASN A 122 2.27 25.40 -4.86
CA ASN A 122 2.12 26.81 -5.19
C ASN A 122 2.29 27.66 -3.92
N ILE A 123 3.32 28.50 -3.86
CA ILE A 123 3.61 29.35 -2.69
C ILE A 123 3.53 30.83 -3.08
N THR A 124 2.71 31.60 -2.38
CA THR A 124 2.50 33.04 -2.66
C THR A 124 2.83 33.88 -1.42
N GLY A 125 3.04 35.19 -1.60
CA GLY A 125 3.37 36.10 -0.49
C GLY A 125 4.83 36.03 -0.01
N THR A 126 5.11 36.55 1.20
CA THR A 126 6.46 36.79 1.74
C THR A 126 7.01 35.64 2.60
N GLY A 127 6.76 34.39 2.18
CA GLY A 127 7.17 33.19 2.92
C GLY A 127 8.64 32.78 2.72
N SER A 128 9.02 31.64 3.31
CA SER A 128 10.29 30.98 3.00
C SER A 128 10.15 29.46 2.92
N VAL A 129 11.01 28.81 2.15
CA VAL A 129 11.14 27.34 2.10
C VAL A 129 12.55 26.99 2.53
N ASN A 130 12.68 26.56 3.78
CA ASN A 130 13.95 26.18 4.40
C ASN A 130 14.05 24.64 4.46
N VAL A 131 14.93 24.08 3.63
CA VAL A 131 15.16 22.64 3.52
C VAL A 131 16.44 22.29 4.28
N ASN A 132 16.34 22.05 5.59
CA ASN A 132 17.47 21.92 6.51
C ASN A 132 17.64 20.47 7.00
N GLY A 133 18.16 19.60 6.12
CA GLY A 133 18.49 18.20 6.41
C GLY A 133 17.45 17.18 5.92
N GLY A 134 16.19 17.56 5.78
CA GLY A 134 15.13 16.69 5.27
C GLY A 134 14.86 16.94 3.79
N PRO A 135 14.61 15.91 2.96
CA PRO A 135 14.27 16.13 1.56
C PRO A 135 12.88 16.78 1.41
N PHE A 136 12.77 17.76 0.51
CA PHE A 136 11.49 18.29 0.04
C PHE A 136 11.27 17.86 -1.41
N ILE A 137 10.27 17.00 -1.64
CA ILE A 137 10.07 16.33 -2.93
C ILE A 137 8.70 16.69 -3.50
N VAL A 138 8.68 17.17 -4.74
CA VAL A 138 7.48 17.59 -5.47
C VAL A 138 7.36 16.78 -6.75
N HIS A 139 6.30 15.99 -6.88
CA HIS A 139 6.07 15.15 -8.07
C HIS A 139 5.31 15.89 -9.18
N GLY A 140 4.79 17.08 -8.91
CA GLY A 140 4.18 17.98 -9.90
C GLY A 140 5.05 19.20 -10.22
N ASN A 141 4.41 20.31 -10.55
CA ASN A 141 5.07 21.60 -10.73
C ASN A 141 5.27 22.29 -9.37
N TYR A 142 6.36 23.04 -9.25
CA TYR A 142 6.57 23.98 -8.14
C TYR A 142 6.54 25.40 -8.68
N THR A 143 5.71 26.26 -8.08
CA THR A 143 5.71 27.70 -8.34
C THR A 143 5.78 28.48 -7.03
N SER A 144 6.58 29.54 -6.97
CA SER A 144 6.57 30.48 -5.86
C SER A 144 6.66 31.94 -6.30
N SER A 145 6.15 32.86 -5.46
CA SER A 145 6.32 34.30 -5.68
C SER A 145 7.80 34.72 -5.63
N SER A 146 8.13 35.88 -6.21
CA SER A 146 9.45 36.52 -6.08
C SER A 146 9.73 37.13 -4.71
N GLN A 147 8.82 36.92 -3.76
CA GLN A 147 8.98 37.29 -2.36
C GLN A 147 9.21 36.06 -1.48
N THR A 148 9.06 34.85 -2.03
CA THR A 148 9.26 33.58 -1.31
C THR A 148 10.71 33.16 -1.40
N GLN A 149 11.40 33.14 -0.27
CA GLN A 149 12.82 32.81 -0.23
C GLN A 149 13.04 31.30 -0.12
N ILE A 150 13.71 30.68 -1.10
CA ILE A 150 14.06 29.26 -1.05
C ILE A 150 15.51 29.10 -0.57
N ILE A 151 15.71 28.29 0.46
CA ILE A 151 17.00 28.03 1.12
C ILE A 151 17.17 26.50 1.22
N PRO A 152 17.78 25.85 0.22
CA PRO A 152 18.02 24.43 0.24
C PRO A 152 19.38 24.11 0.88
N ASP A 153 19.36 23.68 2.13
CA ASP A 153 20.53 23.12 2.83
C ASP A 153 20.53 21.56 2.77
N ALA A 154 19.57 20.97 2.06
CA ALA A 154 19.46 19.56 1.72
C ALA A 154 18.79 19.36 0.34
N VAL A 155 18.27 18.16 0.07
CA VAL A 155 17.67 17.79 -1.23
C VAL A 155 16.32 18.49 -1.41
N PHE A 156 16.22 19.38 -2.39
CA PHE A 156 14.94 19.86 -2.90
C PHE A 156 14.79 19.35 -4.32
N ALA A 157 13.79 18.50 -4.57
CA ALA A 157 13.57 17.90 -5.87
C ALA A 157 12.16 18.19 -6.42
N VAL A 158 12.06 18.54 -7.70
CA VAL A 158 10.81 18.82 -8.41
C VAL A 158 10.78 18.06 -9.72
N ALA A 159 9.77 17.23 -9.97
CA ALA A 159 9.65 16.44 -11.19
C ALA A 159 9.24 17.29 -12.40
N GLY A 160 8.28 18.19 -12.20
CA GLY A 160 7.71 19.05 -13.23
C GLY A 160 8.49 20.35 -13.43
N ASN A 161 7.76 21.40 -13.83
CA ASN A 161 8.34 22.72 -13.99
C ASN A 161 8.63 23.36 -12.62
N PHE A 162 9.73 24.10 -12.53
CA PHE A 162 10.11 24.86 -11.34
C PHE A 162 10.10 26.36 -11.64
N GLU A 163 9.42 27.15 -10.81
CA GLU A 163 9.51 28.61 -10.82
C GLU A 163 9.64 29.14 -9.39
N GLY A 164 10.67 29.91 -9.08
CA GLY A 164 10.83 30.47 -7.73
C GLY A 164 12.09 31.28 -7.49
N GLN A 165 12.14 31.99 -6.36
CA GLN A 165 13.29 32.81 -5.96
C GLN A 165 14.21 32.02 -5.01
N LEU A 166 15.37 31.61 -5.51
CA LEU A 166 16.43 30.99 -4.70
C LEU A 166 17.26 32.07 -4.01
N VAL A 167 17.52 31.99 -2.70
CA VAL A 167 18.17 33.09 -1.95
C VAL A 167 19.55 32.75 -1.42
N SER A 168 19.83 31.51 -0.98
CA SER A 168 21.21 31.09 -0.67
C SER A 168 21.36 29.57 -0.65
N TYR A 169 22.61 29.12 -0.85
CA TYR A 169 23.11 27.81 -0.42
C TYR A 169 23.93 28.04 0.85
N ASN A 170 23.49 27.56 2.01
CA ASN A 170 24.31 27.56 3.22
C ASN A 170 24.88 26.14 3.46
N GLY A 171 25.40 25.46 2.43
CA GLY A 171 26.04 24.15 2.57
C GLY A 171 25.88 23.20 1.37
N ASN A 172 25.89 21.89 1.64
CA ASN A 172 25.82 20.76 0.69
C ASN A 172 24.41 20.50 0.11
N GLY A 173 23.51 21.47 0.16
CA GLY A 173 22.16 21.32 -0.39
C GLY A 173 22.18 21.15 -1.90
N ASN A 174 21.12 20.60 -2.47
CA ASN A 174 21.01 20.45 -3.93
C ASN A 174 19.57 20.70 -4.36
N LEU A 175 19.37 21.59 -5.35
CA LEU A 175 18.12 21.73 -6.08
C LEU A 175 18.15 20.88 -7.36
N TYR A 176 17.11 20.07 -7.49
CA TYR A 176 16.99 19.03 -8.47
C TYR A 176 15.69 19.24 -9.24
N VAL A 177 15.79 19.59 -10.53
CA VAL A 177 14.61 19.73 -11.39
C VAL A 177 14.64 18.58 -12.40
N GLY A 178 13.50 17.91 -12.58
CA GLY A 178 13.33 16.83 -13.54
C GLY A 178 13.38 17.34 -14.98
N SER A 179 12.73 16.61 -15.90
CA SER A 179 12.70 16.98 -17.33
C SER A 179 11.86 18.23 -17.67
N GLY A 180 11.38 18.96 -16.65
CA GLY A 180 10.61 20.19 -16.81
C GLY A 180 11.47 21.42 -17.05
N ASN A 181 10.81 22.53 -17.40
CA ASN A 181 11.45 23.84 -17.49
C ASN A 181 11.68 24.43 -16.09
N TYR A 182 12.78 25.15 -15.89
CA TYR A 182 13.03 25.92 -14.68
C TYR A 182 13.13 27.43 -14.95
N ASN A 183 12.62 28.24 -14.03
CA ASN A 183 12.67 29.70 -14.06
C ASN A 183 13.06 30.25 -12.66
N LEU A 184 14.19 30.93 -12.56
CA LEU A 184 14.61 31.58 -11.29
C LEU A 184 14.16 33.04 -11.27
N LEU A 185 13.41 33.39 -10.22
CA LEU A 185 12.98 34.76 -9.98
C LEU A 185 14.11 35.57 -9.29
N PRO A 186 14.32 36.84 -9.67
CA PRO A 186 15.37 37.68 -9.07
C PRO A 186 15.01 38.17 -7.65
N PRO A 187 16.01 38.57 -6.82
CA PRO A 187 17.46 38.45 -7.04
C PRO A 187 17.99 37.02 -7.02
N VAL A 188 18.83 36.70 -7.99
CA VAL A 188 19.53 35.40 -8.08
C VAL A 188 20.91 35.52 -7.40
N PRO A 189 21.26 34.63 -6.46
CA PRO A 189 22.56 34.64 -5.79
C PRO A 189 23.69 34.48 -6.81
N PRO A 190 24.85 35.15 -6.67
CA PRO A 190 25.96 35.04 -7.61
C PRO A 190 26.41 33.60 -7.89
N GLN A 191 26.25 32.71 -6.91
CA GLN A 191 26.58 31.28 -7.01
C GLN A 191 25.57 30.49 -7.87
N ALA A 192 24.38 31.02 -8.10
CA ALA A 192 23.33 30.46 -8.95
C ALA A 192 23.28 31.13 -10.35
N VAL A 193 24.19 32.08 -10.63
CA VAL A 193 24.26 32.79 -11.92
C VAL A 193 25.14 32.01 -12.89
N CYS A 194 24.52 31.60 -14.00
CA CYS A 194 25.11 30.71 -14.99
C CYS A 194 26.22 31.31 -15.86
N THR A 195 26.36 32.65 -15.87
CA THR A 195 27.48 33.37 -16.51
C THR A 195 27.67 34.75 -15.84
N PRO A 196 28.91 35.23 -15.62
CA PRO A 196 29.12 36.58 -15.08
C PRO A 196 28.48 37.65 -15.98
N GLY A 197 27.51 38.40 -15.46
CA GLY A 197 26.89 39.56 -16.14
C GLY A 197 25.46 39.37 -16.68
N TYR A 198 24.79 38.23 -16.42
CA TYR A 198 23.39 38.03 -16.82
C TYR A 198 22.40 38.53 -15.75
N SER A 199 21.37 39.29 -16.16
CA SER A 199 20.34 39.87 -15.28
C SER A 199 18.91 39.39 -15.59
N GLY A 200 18.77 38.30 -16.36
CA GLY A 200 17.48 37.72 -16.75
C GLY A 200 17.17 36.40 -16.03
N PRO A 201 16.00 35.79 -16.29
CA PRO A 201 15.66 34.46 -15.79
C PRO A 201 16.57 33.37 -16.37
N ASN A 202 17.23 32.59 -15.51
CA ASN A 202 18.09 31.49 -15.97
C ASN A 202 17.22 30.38 -16.60
N THR A 203 17.44 30.08 -17.88
CA THR A 203 16.77 28.98 -18.60
C THR A 203 17.72 27.80 -18.85
N SER A 204 17.16 26.60 -19.11
CA SER A 204 17.89 25.32 -19.31
C SER A 204 18.98 25.32 -20.38
N SER A 205 18.97 26.28 -21.31
CA SER A 205 19.93 26.37 -22.41
C SER A 205 21.15 27.24 -22.13
N GLN A 206 21.22 27.91 -20.96
CA GLN A 206 22.17 29.01 -20.72
C GLN A 206 23.18 28.75 -19.58
N CYS A 207 23.21 27.53 -19.02
CA CYS A 207 24.02 27.18 -17.84
C CYS A 207 24.97 26.00 -18.07
N PRO A 208 26.29 26.22 -18.28
CA PRO A 208 27.29 25.16 -18.19
C PRO A 208 27.64 24.87 -16.72
N ILE A 209 27.16 23.72 -16.24
CA ILE A 209 27.60 22.91 -15.10
C ILE A 209 28.08 23.66 -13.84
N GLY A 210 27.12 23.88 -12.94
CA GLY A 210 27.23 24.10 -11.50
C GLY A 210 25.83 24.15 -10.88
N ASP A 211 25.51 23.17 -10.01
CA ASP A 211 24.40 23.11 -9.04
C ASP A 211 22.93 23.32 -9.49
N PHE A 212 22.61 23.01 -10.75
CA PHE A 212 21.25 22.64 -11.19
C PHE A 212 21.37 21.38 -12.04
N VAL A 213 20.95 20.24 -11.49
CA VAL A 213 21.11 18.94 -12.13
C VAL A 213 19.76 18.52 -12.68
N ASP A 214 19.64 18.44 -14.01
CA ASP A 214 18.62 17.61 -14.66
C ASP A 214 18.89 16.17 -14.23
N LEU A 215 18.21 15.71 -13.17
CA LEU A 215 18.53 14.41 -12.59
C LEU A 215 18.24 13.29 -13.56
N ALA A 216 17.26 13.45 -14.46
CA ALA A 216 16.91 12.39 -15.41
C ALA A 216 18.13 12.03 -16.28
N ASN A 217 18.96 13.02 -16.59
CA ASN A 217 20.14 12.87 -17.43
C ASN A 217 21.44 12.66 -16.64
N ARG A 218 21.66 13.38 -15.53
CA ARG A 218 22.96 13.38 -14.83
C ARG A 218 23.01 12.44 -13.63
N GLU A 219 21.90 12.26 -12.93
CA GLU A 219 21.80 11.41 -11.75
C GLU A 219 20.61 10.43 -11.89
N PRO A 220 20.58 9.58 -12.92
CA PRO A 220 19.42 8.75 -13.25
C PRO A 220 19.06 7.78 -12.12
N ALA A 221 20.01 7.43 -11.26
CA ALA A 221 19.75 6.68 -10.03
C ALA A 221 18.97 7.49 -8.99
N ILE A 222 19.29 8.78 -8.79
CA ILE A 222 18.59 9.69 -7.88
C ILE A 222 17.23 10.09 -8.47
N TYR A 223 17.18 10.38 -9.78
CA TYR A 223 15.92 10.62 -10.49
C TYR A 223 15.02 9.40 -10.42
N SER A 224 15.51 8.19 -10.66
CA SER A 224 14.69 6.99 -10.47
C SER A 224 14.28 6.76 -9.01
N THR A 225 15.11 7.22 -8.07
CA THR A 225 14.85 7.19 -6.62
C THR A 225 13.74 8.17 -6.18
N TYR A 226 13.51 9.28 -6.89
CA TYR A 226 12.45 10.23 -6.56
C TYR A 226 11.28 10.26 -7.57
N PHE A 227 11.57 10.15 -8.86
CA PHE A 227 10.66 10.45 -9.99
C PHE A 227 10.60 9.41 -11.12
N GLY A 228 11.37 8.32 -11.03
CA GLY A 228 11.42 7.30 -12.09
C GLY A 228 10.07 6.68 -12.42
N ASN A 229 9.92 6.25 -13.69
CA ASN A 229 8.71 5.74 -14.33
C ASN A 229 7.66 5.15 -13.37
N THR A 230 6.60 5.93 -13.24
CA THR A 230 5.31 5.68 -12.62
C THR A 230 4.46 4.60 -13.32
N SER A 231 5.07 3.69 -14.08
CA SER A 231 4.39 2.57 -14.72
C SER A 231 4.97 1.25 -14.24
N LEU A 232 4.61 0.85 -13.02
CA LEU A 232 4.37 -0.58 -12.80
C LEU A 232 2.87 -0.76 -12.87
N ILE A 233 2.49 -1.20 -14.05
CA ILE A 233 1.15 -1.40 -14.50
C ILE A 233 0.41 -2.21 -13.44
N LEU A 234 -0.75 -1.67 -13.08
CA LEU A 234 -1.85 -2.35 -12.43
C LEU A 234 -1.98 -3.77 -12.99
N TYR A 235 -1.60 -4.81 -12.25
CA TYR A 235 -1.94 -6.16 -12.67
C TYR A 235 -2.44 -7.05 -11.55
N GLN A 236 -3.58 -7.63 -11.88
CA GLN A 236 -4.31 -8.67 -11.21
C GLN A 236 -3.40 -9.86 -10.93
N LEU A 237 -3.32 -10.22 -9.66
CA LEU A 237 -2.79 -11.50 -9.26
C LEU A 237 -3.60 -12.61 -9.93
N SER A 238 -2.96 -13.31 -10.86
CA SER A 238 -3.43 -14.62 -11.29
C SER A 238 -2.86 -15.61 -10.30
N TYR A 239 -3.71 -16.15 -9.44
CA TYR A 239 -3.31 -17.01 -8.34
C TYR A 239 -3.42 -18.49 -8.74
N ASN A 240 -2.36 -19.24 -8.51
CA ASN A 240 -2.46 -20.69 -8.38
C ASN A 240 -2.67 -20.97 -6.89
N ILE A 241 -3.94 -21.06 -6.47
CA ILE A 241 -4.24 -21.34 -5.07
C ILE A 241 -4.12 -22.84 -4.88
N ASN A 242 -2.95 -23.26 -4.42
CA ASN A 242 -2.90 -24.44 -3.57
C ASN A 242 -3.31 -23.95 -2.18
N CYS A 243 -4.16 -24.67 -1.47
CA CYS A 243 -4.79 -24.25 -0.20
C CYS A 243 -3.83 -23.75 0.90
N ASN A 244 -2.54 -23.95 0.70
CA ASN A 244 -1.45 -23.64 1.60
C ASN A 244 -0.54 -22.49 1.10
N THR A 245 -0.58 -22.11 -0.17
CA THR A 245 0.32 -21.08 -0.73
C THR A 245 -0.33 -20.25 -1.84
N ALA A 246 0.02 -18.97 -1.90
CA ALA A 246 -0.27 -18.07 -3.00
C ALA A 246 1.03 -17.49 -3.57
N THR A 247 1.00 -17.12 -4.86
CA THR A 247 2.13 -16.46 -5.53
C THR A 247 1.81 -14.98 -5.71
N LEU A 248 2.68 -14.12 -5.20
CA LEU A 248 2.71 -12.70 -5.50
C LEU A 248 3.56 -12.48 -6.75
N ASN A 249 3.08 -11.66 -7.69
CA ASN A 249 3.83 -11.32 -8.89
C ASN A 249 4.07 -9.80 -8.92
N LEU A 250 5.34 -9.41 -8.94
CA LEU A 250 5.77 -8.05 -9.22
C LEU A 250 6.11 -7.96 -10.71
N SER A 251 5.34 -7.19 -11.46
CA SER A 251 5.36 -7.14 -12.93
C SER A 251 6.69 -6.69 -13.55
N GLY A 252 7.59 -6.10 -12.77
CA GLY A 252 8.93 -5.71 -13.19
C GLY A 252 9.80 -5.30 -12.02
N SER A 253 11.12 -5.34 -12.20
CA SER A 253 12.10 -4.98 -11.19
C SER A 253 13.28 -4.24 -11.80
N THR A 254 13.95 -3.41 -11.00
CA THR A 254 15.18 -2.73 -11.41
C THR A 254 16.39 -3.55 -11.00
N SER A 255 17.33 -3.75 -11.94
CA SER A 255 18.57 -4.48 -11.65
C SER A 255 19.32 -3.87 -10.47
N GLY A 256 19.69 -4.69 -9.49
CA GLY A 256 20.45 -4.26 -8.30
C GLY A 256 19.62 -3.66 -7.15
N ILE A 257 18.32 -3.43 -7.33
CA ILE A 257 17.41 -3.02 -6.24
C ILE A 257 16.89 -4.25 -5.52
N THR A 258 16.85 -4.25 -4.19
CA THR A 258 16.27 -5.35 -3.41
C THR A 258 14.78 -5.13 -3.18
N TYR A 259 13.96 -6.14 -3.37
CA TYR A 259 12.51 -6.12 -3.19
C TYR A 259 12.13 -7.05 -2.06
N GLU A 260 11.53 -6.50 -1.02
CA GLU A 260 11.16 -7.17 0.23
C GLU A 260 9.65 -7.28 0.37
N VAL A 261 9.16 -8.45 0.78
CA VAL A 261 7.73 -8.67 0.98
C VAL A 261 7.33 -8.26 2.39
N TYR A 262 6.23 -7.53 2.51
CA TYR A 262 5.63 -7.11 3.76
C TYR A 262 4.22 -7.68 3.87
N ARG A 263 3.84 -8.15 5.06
CA ARG A 263 2.50 -8.62 5.41
C ARG A 263 1.94 -7.73 6.52
N ASN A 264 0.80 -7.09 6.27
CA ASN A 264 0.15 -6.16 7.21
C ASN A 264 1.13 -5.09 7.75
N GLY A 265 2.06 -4.63 6.90
CA GLY A 265 3.06 -3.63 7.28
C GLY A 265 4.31 -4.17 8.00
N VAL A 266 4.41 -5.47 8.25
CA VAL A 266 5.60 -6.12 8.86
C VAL A 266 6.37 -6.90 7.81
N TYR A 267 7.70 -6.85 7.84
CA TYR A 267 8.53 -7.62 6.91
C TYR A 267 8.23 -9.12 7.04
N ASN A 268 7.96 -9.77 5.90
CA ASN A 268 7.56 -11.17 5.83
C ASN A 268 8.76 -12.14 5.73
N GLY A 269 10.00 -11.63 5.64
CA GLY A 269 11.20 -12.46 5.56
C GLY A 269 11.61 -12.87 4.14
N GLN A 270 10.86 -12.46 3.11
CA GLN A 270 11.21 -12.72 1.72
C GLN A 270 11.83 -11.49 1.07
N SER A 271 12.94 -11.66 0.36
CA SER A 271 13.54 -10.62 -0.47
C SER A 271 14.15 -11.19 -1.75
N GLN A 272 14.14 -10.42 -2.83
CA GLN A 272 14.81 -10.74 -4.09
C GLN A 272 15.48 -9.51 -4.67
N THR A 273 16.67 -9.66 -5.25
CA THR A 273 17.30 -8.60 -6.04
C THR A 273 16.64 -8.55 -7.41
N GLY A 274 16.28 -7.35 -7.84
CA GLY A 274 15.73 -7.11 -9.16
C GLY A 274 16.73 -7.40 -10.25
N THR A 275 16.21 -7.75 -11.42
CA THR A 275 16.98 -8.23 -12.59
C THR A 275 16.70 -7.44 -13.85
N GLY A 276 15.78 -6.46 -13.81
CA GLY A 276 15.18 -5.86 -15.01
C GLY A 276 13.88 -6.55 -15.44
N ALA A 277 13.56 -7.73 -14.89
CA ALA A 277 12.39 -8.54 -15.24
C ALA A 277 11.39 -8.65 -14.07
N ALA A 278 10.25 -9.32 -14.30
CA ALA A 278 9.26 -9.61 -13.26
C ALA A 278 9.84 -10.49 -12.14
N LEU A 279 9.35 -10.30 -10.92
CA LEU A 279 9.71 -11.10 -9.74
C LEU A 279 8.49 -11.84 -9.19
N THR A 280 8.70 -13.00 -8.59
CA THR A 280 7.63 -13.78 -7.95
C THR A 280 8.03 -14.18 -6.54
N PHE A 281 7.05 -14.09 -5.63
CA PHE A 281 7.20 -14.45 -4.22
C PHE A 281 6.11 -15.46 -3.84
N THR A 282 6.42 -16.40 -2.94
CA THR A 282 5.45 -17.39 -2.48
C THR A 282 5.12 -17.14 -1.03
N VAL A 283 3.84 -16.93 -0.74
CA VAL A 283 3.34 -16.63 0.60
C VAL A 283 2.36 -17.71 1.04
N ASN A 284 2.30 -17.98 2.35
CA ASN A 284 1.58 -19.12 2.91
C ASN A 284 0.63 -18.74 4.05
N THR A 285 0.37 -17.44 4.23
CA THR A 285 -0.51 -16.95 5.29
C THR A 285 -1.44 -15.86 4.79
N ASN A 286 -2.66 -15.79 5.33
CA ASN A 286 -3.65 -14.76 4.98
C ASN A 286 -3.19 -13.37 5.41
N GLY A 287 -3.51 -12.35 4.62
CA GLY A 287 -3.23 -10.96 4.97
C GLY A 287 -3.05 -10.07 3.76
N ASN A 288 -2.76 -8.80 4.04
CA ASN A 288 -2.52 -7.79 3.04
C ASN A 288 -1.02 -7.71 2.79
N TYR A 289 -0.59 -8.04 1.57
CA TYR A 289 0.81 -8.04 1.19
C TYR A 289 1.15 -6.81 0.37
N THR A 290 2.28 -6.19 0.70
CA THR A 290 2.91 -5.11 -0.04
C THR A 290 4.36 -5.49 -0.33
N ILE A 291 4.98 -4.81 -1.30
CA ILE A 291 6.40 -5.02 -1.61
C ILE A 291 7.13 -3.71 -1.34
N ARG A 292 8.31 -3.76 -0.72
CA ARG A 292 9.20 -2.63 -0.48
C ARG A 292 10.43 -2.77 -1.36
N ALA A 293 10.71 -1.80 -2.22
CA ALA A 293 12.00 -1.69 -2.89
C ALA A 293 12.98 -0.99 -1.95
N THR A 294 14.21 -1.49 -1.86
CA THR A 294 15.29 -0.92 -1.04
C THR A 294 16.65 -1.01 -1.74
N ASN A 295 17.45 0.03 -1.54
CA ASN A 295 18.86 0.09 -1.90
C ASN A 295 19.63 0.63 -0.69
N GLY A 296 20.00 -0.27 0.23
CA GLY A 296 20.60 0.10 1.51
C GLY A 296 19.59 0.79 2.44
N THR A 297 19.87 2.04 2.83
CA THR A 297 19.01 2.80 3.76
C THR A 297 17.82 3.47 3.07
N ILE A 298 17.84 3.58 1.74
CA ILE A 298 16.76 4.15 0.94
C ILE A 298 15.74 3.06 0.63
N TRP A 299 14.46 3.35 0.86
CA TRP A 299 13.38 2.42 0.56
C TRP A 299 12.07 3.12 0.20
N ARG A 300 11.21 2.42 -0.54
CA ARG A 300 9.81 2.81 -0.77
C ARG A 300 8.92 1.58 -0.89
N PHE A 301 7.64 1.71 -0.56
CA PHE A 301 6.66 0.70 -0.94
C PHE A 301 6.33 0.83 -2.43
N MET A 302 6.20 -0.32 -3.09
CA MET A 302 5.61 -0.44 -4.42
C MET A 302 4.10 -0.15 -4.33
N SER A 303 3.50 0.28 -5.43
CA SER A 303 2.06 0.48 -5.51
C SER A 303 1.31 -0.86 -5.47
N GLY A 304 0.12 -0.85 -4.86
CA GLY A 304 -0.77 -2.00 -4.78
C GLY A 304 -0.69 -2.78 -3.47
N VAL A 305 -1.77 -3.51 -3.19
CA VAL A 305 -1.91 -4.41 -2.05
C VAL A 305 -2.49 -5.72 -2.55
N ALA A 306 -1.81 -6.83 -2.27
CA ALA A 306 -2.30 -8.18 -2.54
C ALA A 306 -3.06 -8.70 -1.31
N VAL A 307 -4.38 -8.79 -1.40
CA VAL A 307 -5.20 -9.37 -0.33
C VAL A 307 -5.22 -10.89 -0.50
N ILE A 308 -4.51 -11.59 0.38
CA ILE A 308 -4.41 -13.05 0.36
C ILE A 308 -5.38 -13.64 1.37
N SER A 309 -6.29 -14.47 0.86
CA SER A 309 -7.18 -15.31 1.66
C SER A 309 -7.03 -16.76 1.19
N LEU A 310 -6.14 -17.49 1.84
CA LEU A 310 -5.96 -18.92 1.64
C LEU A 310 -7.15 -19.67 2.23
N GLY A 311 -7.55 -20.73 1.52
CA GLY A 311 -8.51 -21.70 2.01
C GLY A 311 -7.91 -22.62 3.06
N THR A 312 -8.74 -23.45 3.68
CA THR A 312 -8.27 -24.60 4.47
C THR A 312 -8.37 -25.84 3.61
N LEU A 313 -7.28 -26.61 3.49
CA LEU A 313 -7.35 -27.88 2.78
C LEU A 313 -8.34 -28.80 3.51
N PRO A 314 -9.44 -29.23 2.86
CA PRO A 314 -10.38 -30.08 3.52
C PRO A 314 -9.86 -31.52 3.57
N SER A 315 -10.35 -32.29 4.54
CA SER A 315 -10.15 -33.73 4.58
C SER A 315 -11.45 -34.45 4.95
N ILE A 316 -11.71 -35.59 4.31
CA ILE A 316 -12.77 -36.50 4.71
C ILE A 316 -12.39 -37.10 6.07
N VAL A 317 -13.26 -36.93 7.07
CA VAL A 317 -13.05 -37.39 8.44
C VAL A 317 -13.59 -38.81 8.61
N ALA A 318 -14.77 -39.07 8.07
CA ALA A 318 -15.42 -40.36 8.14
C ALA A 318 -16.32 -40.58 6.92
N VAL A 319 -16.48 -41.85 6.56
CA VAL A 319 -17.44 -42.32 5.56
C VAL A 319 -18.27 -43.45 6.15
N THR A 320 -19.53 -43.52 5.75
CA THR A 320 -20.44 -44.59 6.11
C THR A 320 -20.80 -45.36 4.85
N HIS A 321 -20.46 -46.64 4.87
CA HIS A 321 -20.86 -47.62 3.87
C HIS A 321 -22.36 -47.91 3.98
N GLY A 322 -22.94 -48.46 2.92
CA GLY A 322 -24.32 -48.94 2.97
C GLY A 322 -24.44 -50.31 2.32
N GLU A 323 -25.43 -51.07 2.75
CA GLU A 323 -25.68 -52.43 2.25
C GLU A 323 -27.18 -52.69 2.09
N ARG A 324 -27.50 -53.62 1.18
CA ARG A 324 -28.86 -54.07 0.91
C ARG A 324 -28.85 -55.50 0.37
N CYS A 325 -29.94 -56.24 0.60
CA CYS A 325 -30.22 -57.50 -0.10
C CYS A 325 -31.03 -57.25 -1.37
N GLY A 326 -30.58 -57.81 -2.49
CA GLY A 326 -31.19 -57.67 -3.81
C GLY A 326 -31.09 -56.27 -4.41
N PRO A 327 -31.60 -56.08 -5.65
CA PRO A 327 -31.49 -54.82 -6.34
C PRO A 327 -32.16 -53.64 -5.61
N GLY A 328 -31.57 -52.45 -5.69
CA GLY A 328 -32.17 -51.22 -5.16
C GLY A 328 -31.17 -50.12 -4.82
N THR A 329 -31.66 -49.06 -4.19
CA THR A 329 -30.84 -47.93 -3.75
C THR A 329 -30.18 -48.19 -2.40
N VAL A 330 -29.03 -47.58 -2.19
CA VAL A 330 -28.25 -47.62 -0.95
C VAL A 330 -27.97 -46.19 -0.50
N SER A 331 -28.06 -45.92 0.80
CA SER A 331 -27.69 -44.63 1.38
C SER A 331 -26.25 -44.68 1.88
N LEU A 332 -25.43 -43.74 1.41
CA LEU A 332 -24.04 -43.53 1.81
C LEU A 332 -23.94 -42.17 2.52
N SER A 333 -22.96 -42.02 3.41
CA SER A 333 -22.69 -40.71 4.00
C SER A 333 -21.21 -40.44 4.20
N ALA A 334 -20.88 -39.17 4.33
CA ALA A 334 -19.53 -38.70 4.60
C ALA A 334 -19.54 -37.42 5.44
N THR A 335 -18.47 -37.22 6.19
CA THR A 335 -18.20 -35.98 6.94
C THR A 335 -16.81 -35.48 6.61
N ALA A 336 -16.62 -34.16 6.64
CA ALA A 336 -15.35 -33.52 6.35
C ALA A 336 -15.00 -32.45 7.39
N THR A 337 -13.72 -32.12 7.45
CA THR A 337 -13.22 -30.93 8.14
C THR A 337 -12.61 -29.97 7.11
N PRO A 338 -12.86 -28.65 7.20
CA PRO A 338 -13.80 -28.01 8.12
C PRO A 338 -15.26 -28.44 7.84
N PRO A 339 -16.18 -28.36 8.82
CA PRO A 339 -17.59 -28.73 8.63
C PRO A 339 -18.32 -27.93 7.55
N SER A 340 -17.78 -26.77 7.16
CA SER A 340 -18.27 -25.94 6.06
C SER A 340 -17.84 -26.42 4.66
N ALA A 341 -17.08 -27.51 4.56
CA ALA A 341 -16.66 -28.08 3.28
C ALA A 341 -17.87 -28.67 2.54
N ASN A 342 -17.98 -28.37 1.25
CA ASN A 342 -18.96 -29.01 0.37
C ASN A 342 -18.48 -30.42 0.03
N LEU A 343 -19.39 -31.39 -0.01
CA LEU A 343 -19.08 -32.77 -0.39
C LEU A 343 -19.65 -33.06 -1.77
N TYR A 344 -18.83 -33.66 -2.63
CA TYR A 344 -19.21 -34.07 -3.98
C TYR A 344 -18.90 -35.56 -4.19
N TRP A 345 -19.83 -36.26 -4.81
CA TRP A 345 -19.77 -37.70 -5.04
C TRP A 345 -19.45 -38.01 -6.50
N TYR A 346 -18.69 -39.07 -6.73
CA TYR A 346 -18.18 -39.48 -8.03
C TYR A 346 -18.21 -41.01 -8.16
N THR A 347 -18.21 -41.49 -9.42
CA THR A 347 -18.08 -42.92 -9.76
C THR A 347 -16.65 -43.34 -10.08
N GLN A 348 -15.72 -42.38 -10.15
CA GLN A 348 -14.32 -42.59 -10.51
C GLN A 348 -13.40 -42.04 -9.41
N LEU A 349 -12.24 -42.67 -9.23
CA LEU A 349 -11.22 -42.23 -8.26
C LEU A 349 -10.56 -40.89 -8.67
N SER A 350 -10.58 -40.54 -9.96
CA SER A 350 -10.05 -39.29 -10.50
C SER A 350 -10.80 -38.89 -11.77
N GLY A 351 -10.93 -37.59 -12.03
CA GLY A 351 -11.69 -37.08 -13.18
C GLY A 351 -13.20 -37.30 -13.05
N GLY A 352 -13.91 -37.23 -14.18
CA GLY A 352 -15.36 -37.42 -14.24
C GLY A 352 -16.19 -36.25 -13.68
N THR A 353 -17.50 -36.30 -13.90
CA THR A 353 -18.46 -35.33 -13.35
C THR A 353 -19.01 -35.80 -12.02
N SER A 354 -19.35 -34.85 -11.14
CA SER A 354 -20.04 -35.20 -9.89
C SER A 354 -21.41 -35.82 -10.19
N VAL A 355 -21.75 -36.88 -9.46
CA VAL A 355 -23.04 -37.60 -9.53
C VAL A 355 -23.98 -37.25 -8.38
N GLY A 356 -23.54 -36.41 -7.44
CA GLY A 356 -24.32 -35.99 -6.27
C GLY A 356 -23.51 -35.09 -5.34
N SER A 357 -24.19 -34.39 -4.44
CA SER A 357 -23.56 -33.51 -3.46
C SER A 357 -24.22 -33.60 -2.09
N GLY A 358 -23.49 -33.16 -1.06
CA GLY A 358 -23.95 -33.17 0.34
C GLY A 358 -23.38 -34.32 1.16
N SER A 359 -23.64 -34.27 2.47
CA SER A 359 -23.14 -35.26 3.45
C SER A 359 -23.79 -36.64 3.32
N ASN A 360 -24.98 -36.71 2.72
CA ASN A 360 -25.68 -37.94 2.42
C ASN A 360 -25.86 -38.08 0.91
N PHE A 361 -25.63 -39.28 0.38
CA PHE A 361 -25.82 -39.61 -1.02
C PHE A 361 -26.61 -40.90 -1.15
N THR A 362 -27.71 -40.84 -1.88
CA THR A 362 -28.51 -42.03 -2.22
C THR A 362 -28.12 -42.47 -3.62
N THR A 363 -27.65 -43.70 -3.76
CA THR A 363 -27.25 -44.25 -5.06
C THR A 363 -28.46 -44.40 -5.98
N PRO A 364 -28.27 -44.40 -7.31
CA PRO A 364 -29.20 -45.05 -8.23
C PRO A 364 -29.45 -46.53 -7.83
N SER A 365 -30.45 -47.17 -8.44
CA SER A 365 -30.70 -48.59 -8.19
C SER A 365 -29.52 -49.43 -8.68
N LEU A 366 -28.94 -50.23 -7.79
CA LEU A 366 -27.80 -51.09 -8.05
C LEU A 366 -28.23 -52.55 -8.09
N THR A 367 -27.60 -53.34 -8.96
CA THR A 367 -27.74 -54.80 -8.99
C THR A 367 -26.49 -55.51 -8.47
N ASN A 368 -25.36 -54.80 -8.35
CA ASN A 368 -24.07 -55.32 -7.91
C ASN A 368 -23.42 -54.34 -6.93
N THR A 369 -22.52 -54.85 -6.08
CA THR A 369 -21.66 -54.01 -5.22
C THR A 369 -20.90 -53.00 -6.07
N THR A 370 -21.03 -51.73 -5.73
CA THR A 370 -20.49 -50.60 -6.50
C THR A 370 -19.68 -49.67 -5.60
N HIS A 371 -18.56 -49.15 -6.10
CA HIS A 371 -17.74 -48.19 -5.39
C HIS A 371 -18.04 -46.76 -5.84
N TYR A 372 -18.30 -45.89 -4.87
CA TYR A 372 -18.38 -44.45 -5.04
C TYR A 372 -17.19 -43.78 -4.37
N TYR A 373 -16.96 -42.53 -4.72
CA TYR A 373 -15.86 -41.74 -4.20
C TYR A 373 -16.39 -40.38 -3.77
N VAL A 374 -16.00 -39.92 -2.59
CA VAL A 374 -16.39 -38.62 -2.06
C VAL A 374 -15.18 -37.68 -1.97
N GLU A 375 -15.38 -36.44 -2.39
CA GLU A 375 -14.41 -35.35 -2.37
C GLU A 375 -14.97 -34.21 -1.51
N ALA A 376 -14.17 -33.64 -0.63
CA ALA A 376 -14.52 -32.43 0.08
C ALA A 376 -13.89 -31.21 -0.62
N GLN A 377 -14.64 -30.12 -0.72
CA GLN A 377 -14.21 -28.87 -1.34
C GLN A 377 -14.48 -27.65 -0.43
N THR A 378 -13.49 -26.78 -0.26
CA THR A 378 -13.63 -25.47 0.41
C THR A 378 -13.26 -24.33 -0.55
N PRO A 379 -13.76 -23.10 -0.34
CA PRO A 379 -13.28 -21.93 -1.08
C PRO A 379 -11.76 -21.74 -0.89
N PRO A 380 -11.02 -21.28 -1.90
CA PRO A 380 -11.50 -20.82 -3.21
C PRO A 380 -11.62 -21.91 -4.28
N ASN A 381 -11.06 -23.12 -4.07
CA ASN A 381 -11.28 -24.35 -4.86
C ASN A 381 -10.41 -25.50 -4.30
N CYS A 382 -10.37 -25.59 -2.99
CA CYS A 382 -9.51 -26.50 -2.24
C CYS A 382 -10.14 -27.87 -2.14
N VAL A 383 -9.55 -28.91 -2.75
CA VAL A 383 -10.12 -30.26 -2.79
C VAL A 383 -9.33 -31.25 -1.94
N SER A 384 -10.03 -32.17 -1.27
CA SER A 384 -9.40 -33.32 -0.61
C SER A 384 -9.06 -34.41 -1.64
N PRO A 385 -8.15 -35.34 -1.33
CA PRO A 385 -8.14 -36.63 -2.00
C PRO A 385 -9.53 -37.28 -1.91
N ARG A 386 -9.93 -38.01 -2.95
CA ARG A 386 -11.19 -38.76 -2.95
C ARG A 386 -11.09 -39.97 -2.03
N GLN A 387 -12.10 -40.15 -1.19
CA GLN A 387 -12.22 -41.33 -0.31
C GLN A 387 -13.24 -42.30 -0.90
N GLN A 388 -12.88 -43.58 -1.01
CA GLN A 388 -13.80 -44.62 -1.47
C GLN A 388 -14.88 -44.89 -0.42
N VAL A 389 -16.11 -45.07 -0.89
CA VAL A 389 -17.28 -45.52 -0.14
C VAL A 389 -17.99 -46.63 -0.94
N THR A 390 -18.08 -47.81 -0.36
CA THR A 390 -18.71 -49.00 -0.94
C THR A 390 -20.22 -49.05 -0.64
N ALA A 391 -21.03 -49.27 -1.69
CA ALA A 391 -22.42 -49.71 -1.61
C ALA A 391 -22.50 -51.20 -1.92
N THR A 392 -22.77 -52.03 -0.90
CA THR A 392 -22.78 -53.50 -1.00
C THR A 392 -24.17 -54.01 -1.36
N ILE A 393 -24.25 -54.87 -2.38
CA ILE A 393 -25.48 -55.60 -2.72
C ILE A 393 -25.24 -57.08 -2.45
N HIS A 394 -26.00 -57.64 -1.50
CA HIS A 394 -26.03 -59.06 -1.22
C HIS A 394 -27.05 -59.75 -2.12
N GLU A 395 -26.70 -60.92 -2.65
CA GLU A 395 -27.66 -61.76 -3.36
C GLU A 395 -28.76 -62.23 -2.41
N ILE A 396 -30.00 -62.28 -2.91
CA ILE A 396 -31.11 -62.86 -2.17
C ILE A 396 -30.94 -64.38 -2.23
N PRO A 397 -30.89 -65.11 -1.10
CA PRO A 397 -30.80 -66.56 -1.11
C PRO A 397 -31.96 -67.15 -1.93
N ALA A 398 -31.62 -68.02 -2.89
CA ALA A 398 -32.62 -68.79 -3.60
C ALA A 398 -33.31 -69.73 -2.60
N VAL A 399 -34.63 -69.63 -2.48
CA VAL A 399 -35.39 -70.60 -1.70
C VAL A 399 -35.46 -71.88 -2.52
N ASN A 400 -34.75 -72.92 -2.09
CA ASN A 400 -34.93 -74.24 -2.69
C ASN A 400 -36.35 -74.73 -2.34
N PRO A 401 -37.19 -75.07 -3.33
CA PRO A 401 -38.48 -75.65 -3.03
C PRO A 401 -38.26 -76.98 -2.30
N ILE A 402 -38.93 -77.17 -1.17
CA ILE A 402 -39.00 -78.49 -0.51
C ILE A 402 -39.87 -79.36 -1.42
N THR A 403 -39.26 -80.33 -2.10
CA THR A 403 -40.01 -81.41 -2.74
C THR A 403 -40.36 -82.41 -1.66
N HIS A 404 -41.66 -82.56 -1.38
CA HIS A 404 -42.16 -83.67 -0.57
C HIS A 404 -42.30 -84.88 -1.51
N ASP A 405 -41.51 -85.91 -1.24
CA ASP A 405 -41.58 -87.20 -1.94
C ASP A 405 -42.88 -87.95 -1.64
#